data_AF-Q7PCS4-F1
#
_entry.id   AF-Q7PCS4-F1
#
_cell.length_a   1.000
_cell.length_b   1.000
_cell.length_c   1.000
_cell.angle_alpha   90.00
_cell.angle_beta   90.00
_cell.angle_gamma   90.00
#
_symmetry.space_group_name_H-M   'P 1'
#
loop_
_entity.id
_entity.type
_entity.pdbx_description
1 polymer ?
#
loop_
_entity_poly.entity_id
_entity_poly.type
_entity_poly.pdbx_seq_one_letter_code
_entity_poly.pdbx_strand_id
1 'polypeptide(L)'
;MGTPEHQSNRSPSTMESRIFITHYINPHQFWYKPFHPGSRKKQQKQLQDAIDEYCEQHYLNQSIGHYEPVFGEVVAFYDPSLARWTRCSVDGVRVDGK
;
A
#
# COMPACT_ATOMS: atom_id res chain seq x y z
N MET A 1 14.71 -8.48 -54.40
CA MET A 1 13.83 -9.07 -53.36
C MET A 1 14.21 -8.47 -52.02
N GLY A 2 13.47 -7.47 -51.55
CA GLY A 2 13.71 -6.83 -50.25
C GLY A 2 12.72 -7.38 -49.23
N THR A 3 13.21 -7.87 -48.10
CA THR A 3 12.39 -8.29 -46.97
C THR A 3 11.73 -7.07 -46.32
N PRO A 4 10.43 -7.12 -45.97
CA PRO A 4 9.81 -6.05 -45.21
C PRO A 4 10.23 -6.15 -43.75
N GLU A 5 10.94 -5.14 -43.26
CA GLU A 5 11.21 -4.95 -41.85
C GLU A 5 9.89 -4.78 -41.09
N HIS A 6 9.59 -5.74 -40.21
CA HIS A 6 8.45 -5.68 -39.33
C HIS A 6 8.74 -4.64 -38.24
N GLN A 7 8.41 -3.38 -38.51
CA GLN A 7 8.43 -2.32 -37.51
C GLN A 7 7.39 -2.65 -36.44
N SER A 8 7.88 -3.21 -35.34
CA SER A 8 7.14 -3.37 -34.08
C SER A 8 6.81 -1.97 -33.54
N ASN A 9 5.66 -1.44 -33.97
CA ASN A 9 4.97 -0.33 -33.31
C ASN A 9 4.53 -0.76 -31.90
N ARG A 10 5.46 -0.79 -30.94
CA ARG A 10 5.11 -0.83 -29.52
C ARG A 10 4.70 0.57 -29.11
N SER A 11 3.38 0.79 -29.11
CA SER A 11 2.78 2.01 -28.59
C SER A 11 3.18 2.23 -27.11
N PRO A 12 3.77 3.38 -26.76
CA PRO A 12 4.22 3.67 -25.39
C PRO A 12 3.08 3.74 -24.35
N SER A 13 1.81 3.74 -24.79
CA SER A 13 0.60 3.78 -23.95
C SER A 13 0.29 2.50 -23.17
N THR A 14 1.00 1.40 -23.41
CA THR A 14 0.62 0.07 -22.86
C THR A 14 1.04 -0.17 -21.40
N MET A 15 1.96 0.63 -20.85
CA MET A 15 2.44 0.47 -19.47
C MET A 15 1.57 1.24 -18.45
N GLU A 16 1.00 2.38 -18.84
CA GLU A 16 0.20 3.24 -17.95
C GLU A 16 -1.16 2.61 -17.57
N SER A 17 -1.66 1.68 -18.39
CA SER A 17 -2.93 0.98 -18.14
C SER A 17 -2.80 -0.25 -17.24
N ARG A 18 -1.61 -0.55 -16.70
CA ARG A 18 -1.41 -1.72 -15.84
C ARG A 18 -1.72 -1.39 -14.39
N ILE A 19 -2.37 -2.32 -13.70
CA ILE A 19 -2.64 -2.26 -12.26
C ILE A 19 -1.96 -3.40 -11.54
N PHE A 20 -1.67 -3.20 -10.25
CA PHE A 20 -1.33 -4.27 -9.33
C PHE A 20 -2.47 -4.40 -8.32
N ILE A 21 -3.11 -5.56 -8.29
CA ILE A 21 -4.08 -5.89 -7.24
C ILE A 21 -3.31 -6.05 -5.93
N THR A 22 -3.65 -5.25 -4.93
CA THR A 22 -3.01 -5.26 -3.61
C THR A 22 -3.82 -6.02 -2.58
N HIS A 23 -5.13 -6.14 -2.80
CA HIS A 23 -6.03 -6.94 -1.98
C HIS A 23 -7.21 -7.42 -2.83
N TYR A 24 -7.60 -8.67 -2.70
CA TYR A 24 -8.65 -9.29 -3.50
C TYR A 24 -9.67 -9.98 -2.58
N ILE A 25 -10.95 -9.64 -2.73
CA ILE A 25 -12.06 -10.32 -2.07
C ILE A 25 -12.87 -11.08 -3.13
N ASN A 26 -13.33 -10.39 -4.17
CA ASN A 26 -14.06 -10.96 -5.30
C ASN A 26 -13.93 -10.04 -6.54
N PRO A 27 -14.42 -10.45 -7.74
CA PRO A 27 -14.27 -9.65 -8.96
C PRO A 27 -14.91 -8.25 -8.91
N HIS A 28 -15.85 -8.00 -7.99
CA HIS A 28 -16.51 -6.72 -7.79
C HIS A 28 -15.96 -5.93 -6.60
N GLN A 29 -15.03 -6.52 -5.83
CA GLN A 29 -14.46 -5.91 -4.63
C GLN A 29 -12.98 -6.28 -4.49
N PHE A 30 -12.11 -5.37 -4.92
CA PHE A 30 -10.68 -5.49 -4.81
C PHE A 30 -10.04 -4.10 -4.74
N TRP A 31 -8.82 -4.05 -4.20
CA TRP A 31 -8.00 -2.85 -4.15
C TRP A 31 -6.84 -3.02 -5.11
N TYR A 32 -6.49 -1.93 -5.80
CA TYR A 32 -5.38 -1.89 -6.72
C TYR A 32 -4.59 -0.61 -6.55
N LYS A 33 -3.34 -0.66 -7.00
CA LYS A 33 -2.54 0.54 -7.26
C LYS A 33 -2.16 0.61 -8.73
N PRO A 34 -2.04 1.82 -9.31
CA PRO A 34 -1.48 1.99 -10.64
C PRO A 34 -0.07 1.42 -10.71
N PHE A 35 0.32 0.92 -11.89
CA PHE A 35 1.70 0.60 -12.18
C PHE A 35 2.51 1.92 -12.27
N HIS A 36 3.35 2.18 -11.27
CA HIS A 36 4.18 3.38 -11.22
C HIS A 36 5.64 3.04 -11.52
N PRO A 37 6.13 3.26 -12.75
CA PRO A 37 7.56 3.19 -13.00
C PRO A 37 8.27 4.41 -12.39
N GLY A 38 9.52 4.22 -11.96
CA GLY A 38 10.42 5.33 -11.60
C GLY A 38 10.15 6.02 -10.26
N SER A 39 10.07 7.36 -10.29
CA SER A 39 10.18 8.25 -9.12
C SER A 39 9.07 8.09 -8.07
N ARG A 40 7.83 7.83 -8.49
CA ARG A 40 6.69 7.65 -7.57
C ARG A 40 6.81 6.37 -6.73
N LYS A 41 7.38 5.29 -7.29
CA LYS A 41 7.71 4.08 -6.53
C LYS A 41 8.75 4.36 -5.44
N LYS A 42 9.75 5.20 -5.75
CA LYS A 42 10.78 5.63 -4.80
C LYS A 42 10.17 6.46 -3.67
N GLN A 43 9.30 7.42 -3.98
CA GLN A 43 8.62 8.25 -2.97
C GLN A 43 7.74 7.41 -2.04
N GLN A 44 6.99 6.44 -2.58
CA GLN A 44 6.18 5.54 -1.75
C GLN A 44 7.05 4.70 -0.81
N LYS A 45 8.20 4.19 -1.31
CA LYS A 45 9.15 3.47 -0.45
C LYS A 45 9.71 4.37 0.65
N GLN A 46 10.13 5.58 0.32
CA GLN A 46 10.67 6.53 1.30
C GLN A 46 9.65 6.87 2.40
N LEU A 47 8.38 7.05 2.03
CA LEU A 47 7.32 7.26 3.01
C LEU A 47 7.15 6.05 3.93
N GLN A 48 7.16 4.84 3.36
CA GLN A 48 7.04 3.61 4.16
C GLN A 48 8.22 3.47 5.12
N ASP A 49 9.46 3.61 4.63
CA ASP A 49 10.67 3.51 5.44
C ASP A 49 10.65 4.52 6.60
N ALA A 50 10.20 5.76 6.35
CA ALA A 50 10.12 6.81 7.36
C ALA A 50 9.05 6.53 8.43
N ILE A 51 7.91 5.92 8.05
CA ILE A 51 6.86 5.51 9.00
C ILE A 51 7.38 4.36 9.86
N ASP A 52 8.01 3.36 9.24
CA ASP A 52 8.57 2.20 9.96
C ASP A 52 9.61 2.66 10.98
N GLU A 53 10.59 3.48 10.55
CA GLU A 53 11.64 4.00 11.43
C GLU A 53 11.08 4.80 12.60
N TYR A 54 10.17 5.75 12.34
CA TYR A 54 9.57 6.55 13.39
C TYR A 54 8.79 5.68 14.38
N CYS A 55 7.94 4.79 13.87
CA CYS A 55 7.09 4.01 14.75
C CYS A 55 7.87 2.93 15.52
N GLU A 56 8.94 2.37 14.96
CA GLU A 56 9.83 1.45 15.67
C GLU A 56 10.55 2.14 16.83
N GLN A 57 11.07 3.36 16.59
CA GLN A 57 11.76 4.15 17.62
C GLN A 57 10.82 4.57 18.76
N HIS A 58 9.56 4.87 18.44
CA HIS A 58 8.63 5.49 19.39
C HIS A 58 7.59 4.53 20.00
N TYR A 59 7.22 3.43 19.35
CA TYR A 59 6.06 2.62 19.78
C TYR A 59 6.33 1.12 19.92
N LEU A 60 7.44 0.57 19.40
CA LEU A 60 7.67 -0.88 19.43
C LEU A 60 7.80 -1.46 20.85
N ASN A 61 8.38 -0.69 21.77
CA ASN A 61 8.69 -1.12 23.14
C ASN A 61 7.95 -0.30 24.22
N GLN A 62 6.98 0.53 23.83
CA GLN A 62 6.25 1.38 24.76
C GLN A 62 4.87 0.81 25.08
N SER A 63 4.45 0.92 26.34
CA SER A 63 3.03 0.77 26.69
C SER A 63 2.29 1.97 26.09
N ILE A 64 1.61 1.75 24.97
CA ILE A 64 0.76 2.78 24.38
C ILE A 64 -0.29 3.13 25.44
N GLY A 65 -0.40 4.43 25.78
CA GLY A 65 -1.39 4.91 26.71
C GLY A 65 -2.82 4.60 26.25
N HIS A 66 -3.82 4.95 27.07
CA HIS A 66 -5.21 4.84 26.64
C HIS A 66 -5.44 5.65 25.36
N TYR A 67 -5.67 4.94 24.26
CA TYR A 67 -6.04 5.49 22.98
C TYR A 67 -7.53 5.27 22.77
N GLU A 68 -8.26 6.34 22.51
CA GLU A 68 -9.70 6.32 22.23
C GLU A 68 -9.89 6.48 20.71
N PRO A 69 -10.38 5.44 20.01
CA PRO A 69 -10.42 5.43 18.55
C PRO A 69 -11.52 6.35 18.00
N VAL A 70 -11.19 7.11 16.96
CA VAL A 70 -12.09 7.96 16.18
C VAL A 70 -12.34 7.32 14.82
N PHE A 71 -13.61 7.09 14.48
CA PHE A 71 -13.95 6.45 13.21
C PHE A 71 -13.55 7.29 11.99
N GLY A 72 -12.96 6.63 11.01
CA GLY A 72 -12.39 7.24 9.82
C GLY A 72 -11.00 7.83 10.01
N GLU A 73 -10.49 7.94 11.24
CA GLU A 73 -9.15 8.49 11.46
C GLU A 73 -8.07 7.58 10.88
N VAL A 74 -6.96 8.19 10.45
CA VAL A 74 -5.82 7.47 9.88
C VAL A 74 -4.76 7.30 10.95
N VAL A 75 -4.47 6.05 11.28
CA VAL A 75 -3.46 5.66 12.27
C VAL A 75 -2.35 4.83 11.66
N ALA A 76 -1.21 4.77 12.36
CA ALA A 76 -0.19 3.76 12.11
C ALA A 76 -0.49 2.52 12.95
N PHE A 77 -0.56 1.36 12.31
CA PHE A 77 -0.78 0.07 12.95
C PHE A 77 0.32 -0.90 12.52
N TYR A 78 0.94 -1.58 13.50
CA TYR A 78 1.91 -2.63 13.21
C TYR A 78 1.17 -3.89 12.75
N ASP A 79 1.32 -4.25 11.47
CA ASP A 79 0.79 -5.49 10.91
C ASP A 79 1.83 -6.61 11.09
N PRO A 80 1.61 -7.58 12.00
CA PRO A 80 2.58 -8.64 12.26
C PRO A 80 2.76 -9.57 11.06
N SER A 81 1.76 -9.69 10.18
CA SER A 81 1.84 -10.56 8.99
C SER A 81 2.78 -9.99 7.92
N LEU A 82 2.93 -8.66 7.89
CA LEU A 82 3.81 -7.94 6.97
C LEU A 82 5.09 -7.45 7.63
N ALA A 83 5.21 -7.66 8.95
CA ALA A 83 6.29 -7.18 9.80
C ALA A 83 6.63 -5.70 9.56
N ARG A 84 5.60 -4.84 9.49
CA ARG A 84 5.76 -3.40 9.20
C ARG A 84 4.63 -2.57 9.79
N TRP A 85 4.88 -1.27 9.93
CA TRP A 85 3.86 -0.29 10.25
C TRP A 85 3.09 0.11 8.99
N THR A 86 1.78 0.02 9.07
CA THR A 86 0.86 0.29 7.96
C THR A 86 -0.06 1.44 8.34
N ARG A 87 -0.44 2.24 7.34
CA ARG A 87 -1.45 3.28 7.54
C ARG A 87 -2.83 2.65 7.38
N CYS A 88 -3.63 2.72 8.42
CA CYS A 88 -4.97 2.14 8.46
C CYS A 88 -6.00 3.24 8.74
N SER A 89 -7.21 3.06 8.21
CA SER A 89 -8.36 3.85 8.65
C SER A 89 -9.12 3.04 9.70
N VAL A 90 -9.52 3.68 10.79
CA VAL A 90 -10.31 3.04 11.83
C VAL A 90 -11.76 2.88 11.35
N ASP A 91 -12.16 1.64 11.07
CA ASP A 91 -13.51 1.31 10.58
C ASP A 91 -14.52 1.13 11.72
N GLY A 92 -14.07 0.69 12.89
CA GLY A 92 -14.94 0.45 14.03
C GLY A 92 -14.22 -0.18 15.22
N VAL A 93 -14.90 -0.24 16.36
CA VAL A 93 -14.47 -1.04 17.52
C VAL A 93 -15.28 -2.33 17.53
N ARG A 94 -14.58 -3.46 17.48
CA ARG A 94 -15.17 -4.75 17.79
C ARG A 94 -14.93 -5.03 19.27
N VAL A 95 -16.01 -5.15 20.02
CA VAL A 95 -15.93 -5.71 21.38
C VAL A 95 -15.91 -7.22 21.21
N ASP A 96 -14.77 -7.84 21.46
CA ASP A 96 -14.73 -9.29 21.62
C ASP A 96 -15.60 -9.63 22.84
N GLY A 97 -16.77 -10.22 22.57
CA GLY A 97 -17.73 -10.59 23.60
C GLY A 97 -17.19 -11.70 24.50
N LYS A 98 -17.51 -11.58 25.79
CA LYS A 98 -17.33 -12.60 26.83
C LYS A 98 -17.93 -13.95 26.45
#